data_AF-A0A6N7PXE9-F1
#
_entry.id   AF-A0A6N7PXE9-F1
#
_cell.length_a   1.000
_cell.length_b   1.000
_cell.length_c   1.000
_cell.angle_alpha   90.00
_cell.angle_beta   90.00
_cell.angle_gamma   90.00
#
_symmetry.space_group_name_H-M   'P 1'
#
loop_
_entity.id
_entity.type
_entity.pdbx_description
1 polymer ?
#
loop_
_entity_poly.entity_id
_entity_poly.type
_entity_poly.pdbx_seq_one_letter_code
_entity_poly.pdbx_strand_id
1 'polypeptide(L)'
;MLRRLLFSFAAIGLSLTTIACGGGSTQNAGAQTAADAPKKPAADPKLGRSKETPVPRCGPVDSYAFVSEYTCKDGSQPLGRDPHMGQQARTGNVGANHTGHIIDRYVVACPEGEVEIYVDMYGCDAAEKRLEQMRDADNPFGPPGKALPRPRLLAIASVFKKMAEAPLSTASREHIGHAVGWVSASPDIQVRLCPFFRDFIDGPNPKSRSGAGTILLAYAILGAAAYQIESPLLDPMDAQVAGLQTAVDVYRKLRDEGGFSPVPVMEKLDKVESDGKLADWLAKNGDCGP
;
A
#
# COMPACT_ATOMS: atom_id res chain seq x y z
N MET A 1 52.61 -17.10 -1.28
CA MET A 1 52.06 -18.34 -1.87
C MET A 1 50.63 -18.04 -2.31
N LEU A 2 50.45 -17.71 -3.59
CA LEU A 2 49.18 -17.33 -4.21
C LEU A 2 48.44 -18.61 -4.64
N ARG A 3 47.23 -18.86 -4.10
CA ARG A 3 46.34 -19.94 -4.58
C ARG A 3 45.23 -19.34 -5.44
N ARG A 4 45.33 -19.58 -6.75
CA ARG A 4 44.29 -19.30 -7.76
C ARG A 4 43.14 -20.29 -7.56
N LEU A 5 41.92 -19.79 -7.40
CA LEU A 5 40.69 -20.57 -7.57
C LEU A 5 40.16 -20.30 -8.98
N LEU A 6 40.21 -21.34 -9.83
CA LEU A 6 39.55 -21.41 -11.12
C LEU A 6 38.11 -21.90 -10.88
N PHE A 7 37.12 -21.08 -11.21
CA PHE A 7 35.73 -21.53 -11.33
C PHE A 7 35.42 -21.81 -12.80
N SER A 8 35.09 -23.06 -13.08
CA SER A 8 34.56 -23.50 -14.38
C SER A 8 33.14 -23.00 -14.56
N PHE A 9 32.91 -22.21 -15.60
CA PHE A 9 31.58 -21.88 -16.11
C PHE A 9 31.06 -23.07 -16.92
N ALA A 10 30.06 -23.77 -16.40
CA ALA A 10 29.25 -24.70 -17.16
C ALA A 10 28.14 -23.92 -17.89
N ALA A 11 28.11 -24.07 -19.21
CA ALA A 11 27.13 -23.46 -20.10
C ALA A 11 25.72 -24.02 -19.84
N ILE A 12 24.75 -23.14 -19.58
CA ILE A 12 23.33 -23.48 -19.57
C ILE A 12 22.74 -23.07 -20.92
N GLY A 13 22.26 -24.07 -21.65
CA GLY A 13 21.70 -23.95 -22.98
C GLY A 13 20.40 -23.15 -23.01
N LEU A 14 20.36 -22.16 -23.91
CA LEU A 14 19.22 -21.33 -24.23
C LEU A 14 18.27 -22.15 -25.13
N SER A 15 17.11 -22.55 -24.61
CA SER A 15 16.04 -23.15 -25.42
C SER A 15 15.09 -22.05 -25.88
N LEU A 16 15.12 -21.73 -27.17
CA LEU A 16 14.15 -20.89 -27.87
C LEU A 16 12.82 -21.65 -27.99
N THR A 17 11.77 -21.17 -27.33
CA THR A 17 10.39 -21.54 -27.65
C THR A 17 9.73 -20.44 -28.47
N THR A 18 9.48 -20.76 -29.73
CA THR A 18 8.67 -19.97 -30.67
C THR A 18 7.20 -20.03 -30.25
N ILE A 19 6.62 -18.89 -29.85
CA ILE A 19 5.17 -18.75 -29.65
C ILE A 19 4.54 -18.37 -31.00
N ALA A 20 3.64 -19.24 -31.47
CA ALA A 20 2.92 -19.12 -32.72
C ALA A 20 1.80 -18.06 -32.63
N CYS A 21 1.68 -17.24 -33.68
CA CYS A 21 0.53 -16.39 -33.95
C CYS A 21 -0.65 -17.24 -34.48
N GLY A 22 -1.80 -17.12 -33.83
CA GLY A 22 -3.10 -17.63 -34.31
C GLY A 22 -4.15 -17.26 -33.28
N GLY A 23 -5.36 -16.83 -33.59
CA GLY A 23 -6.08 -16.60 -34.84
C GLY A 23 -7.28 -15.71 -34.49
N GLY A 24 -7.91 -15.16 -35.53
CA GLY A 24 -8.87 -14.06 -35.42
C GLY A 24 -10.14 -14.34 -34.61
N SER A 25 -10.69 -13.26 -34.08
CA SER A 25 -12.06 -13.17 -33.61
C SER A 25 -12.80 -12.09 -34.42
N THR A 26 -13.87 -12.53 -35.05
CA THR A 26 -14.85 -11.79 -35.85
C THR A 26 -15.46 -10.63 -35.09
N GLN A 27 -15.39 -9.43 -35.66
CA GLN A 27 -16.13 -8.25 -35.21
C GLN A 27 -17.63 -8.42 -35.54
N ASN A 28 -18.45 -8.53 -34.50
CA ASN A 28 -19.90 -8.45 -34.61
C ASN A 28 -20.28 -6.95 -34.65
N ALA A 29 -20.65 -6.46 -35.83
CA ALA A 29 -21.20 -5.12 -36.02
C ALA A 29 -22.66 -5.11 -35.54
N GLY A 30 -22.86 -4.93 -34.24
CA GLY A 30 -24.16 -4.60 -33.67
C GLY A 30 -24.43 -3.10 -33.81
N ALA A 31 -25.43 -2.74 -34.59
CA ALA A 31 -25.94 -1.38 -34.66
C ALA A 31 -26.43 -0.92 -33.28
N GLN A 32 -25.65 -0.06 -32.63
CA GLN A 32 -26.05 0.63 -31.41
C GLN A 32 -26.97 1.79 -31.80
N THR A 33 -28.26 1.62 -31.52
CA THR A 33 -29.23 2.71 -31.42
C THR A 33 -28.69 3.78 -30.48
N ALA A 34 -28.56 5.02 -30.99
CA ALA A 34 -28.19 6.19 -30.22
C ALA A 34 -29.23 6.42 -29.12
N ALA A 35 -28.93 5.92 -27.92
CA ALA A 35 -29.63 6.26 -26.71
C ALA A 35 -29.34 7.72 -26.37
N ASP A 36 -30.38 8.47 -26.04
CA ASP A 36 -30.35 9.88 -25.68
C ASP A 36 -29.17 10.20 -24.75
N ALA A 37 -28.20 10.94 -25.28
CA ALA A 37 -27.07 11.42 -24.51
C ALA A 37 -27.61 12.22 -23.32
N PRO A 38 -27.16 11.93 -22.08
CA PRO A 38 -27.60 12.67 -20.91
C PRO A 38 -27.38 14.15 -21.15
N LYS A 39 -28.47 14.93 -21.12
CA LYS A 39 -28.46 16.39 -21.28
C LYS A 39 -27.52 16.96 -20.22
N LYS A 40 -26.33 17.39 -20.65
CA LYS A 40 -25.28 17.95 -19.78
C LYS A 40 -25.93 19.02 -18.90
N PRO A 41 -25.93 18.89 -17.56
CA PRO A 41 -26.49 19.91 -16.69
C PRO A 41 -25.82 21.25 -17.01
N ALA A 42 -26.61 22.31 -17.07
CA ALA A 42 -26.10 23.65 -17.32
C ALA A 42 -25.02 23.97 -16.27
N ALA A 43 -23.81 24.25 -16.72
CA ALA A 43 -22.69 24.51 -15.82
C ALA A 43 -22.99 25.75 -14.97
N ASP A 44 -22.77 25.65 -13.65
CA ASP A 44 -22.80 26.81 -12.76
C ASP A 44 -21.79 27.85 -13.31
N PRO A 45 -22.22 29.08 -13.63
CA PRO A 45 -21.34 30.10 -14.19
C PRO A 45 -20.18 30.49 -13.26
N LYS A 46 -20.24 30.16 -11.96
CA LYS A 46 -19.17 30.38 -10.99
C LYS A 46 -18.15 29.24 -10.92
N LEU A 47 -18.47 28.07 -11.47
CA LEU A 47 -17.58 26.92 -11.44
C LEU A 47 -16.29 27.22 -12.22
N GLY A 48 -15.15 26.98 -11.58
CA GLY A 48 -13.82 27.24 -12.13
C GLY A 48 -13.36 28.69 -12.06
N ARG A 49 -14.12 29.60 -11.42
CA ARG A 49 -13.78 31.03 -11.34
C ARG A 49 -13.08 31.45 -10.05
N SER A 50 -12.95 30.55 -9.09
CA SER A 50 -12.15 30.78 -7.88
C SER A 50 -11.53 29.47 -7.39
N LYS A 51 -10.57 29.60 -6.48
CA LYS A 51 -9.93 28.47 -5.80
C LYS A 51 -10.95 27.65 -4.98
N GLU A 52 -11.95 28.29 -4.40
CA GLU A 52 -12.96 27.68 -3.52
C GLU A 52 -13.98 26.85 -4.32
N THR A 53 -14.19 27.19 -5.59
CA THR A 53 -15.10 26.47 -6.49
C THR A 53 -14.40 26.09 -7.80
N PRO A 54 -13.37 25.22 -7.75
CA PRO A 54 -12.63 24.80 -8.94
C PRO A 54 -13.47 23.82 -9.78
N VAL A 55 -13.13 23.65 -11.05
CA VAL A 55 -13.77 22.63 -11.90
C VAL A 55 -13.17 21.25 -11.57
N PRO A 56 -13.97 20.26 -11.14
CA PRO A 56 -13.47 18.90 -10.90
C PRO A 56 -13.20 18.19 -12.24
N ARG A 57 -12.02 17.61 -12.37
CA ARG A 57 -11.55 16.87 -13.56
C ARG A 57 -10.90 15.55 -13.17
N CYS A 58 -10.67 14.68 -14.16
CA CYS A 58 -10.23 13.30 -13.98
C CYS A 58 -8.76 13.04 -14.31
N GLY A 59 -7.89 14.03 -14.09
CA GLY A 59 -6.46 13.96 -14.36
C GLY A 59 -5.97 15.03 -15.34
N PRO A 60 -4.64 15.11 -15.58
CA PRO A 60 -4.04 16.20 -16.34
C PRO A 60 -4.59 16.33 -17.76
N VAL A 61 -4.70 15.22 -18.50
CA VAL A 61 -5.16 15.21 -19.89
C VAL A 61 -6.59 15.75 -20.00
N ASP A 62 -7.47 15.34 -19.08
CA ASP A 62 -8.87 15.76 -19.01
C ASP A 62 -9.00 17.25 -18.62
N SER A 63 -8.11 17.75 -17.75
CA SER A 63 -8.01 19.18 -17.42
C SER A 63 -7.57 20.03 -18.60
N TYR A 64 -6.56 19.59 -19.35
CA TYR A 64 -6.03 20.36 -20.49
C TYR A 64 -7.04 20.46 -21.63
N ALA A 65 -7.71 19.34 -21.96
CA ALA A 65 -8.79 19.33 -22.92
C ALA A 65 -9.91 20.31 -22.52
N PHE A 66 -10.34 20.27 -21.25
CA PHE A 66 -11.35 21.19 -20.73
C PHE A 66 -10.96 22.66 -20.85
N VAL A 67 -9.74 23.03 -20.45
CA VAL A 67 -9.26 24.42 -20.54
C VAL A 67 -9.17 24.86 -22.00
N SER A 68 -8.74 23.99 -22.91
CA SER A 68 -8.61 24.30 -24.34
C SER A 68 -9.94 24.62 -25.03
N GLU A 69 -11.07 24.12 -24.49
CA GLU A 69 -12.42 24.38 -24.99
C GLU A 69 -12.99 25.74 -24.54
N TYR A 70 -12.25 26.49 -23.71
CA TYR A 70 -12.70 27.78 -23.20
C TYR A 70 -13.03 28.76 -24.34
N THR A 71 -14.21 29.38 -24.24
CA THR A 71 -14.70 30.36 -25.20
C THR A 71 -14.88 31.71 -24.49
N CYS A 72 -14.28 32.77 -25.03
CA CYS A 72 -14.37 34.12 -24.51
C CYS A 72 -15.77 34.72 -24.74
N LYS A 73 -16.06 35.89 -24.14
CA LYS A 73 -17.39 36.51 -24.27
C LYS A 73 -17.76 36.87 -25.70
N ASP A 74 -16.77 37.16 -26.54
CA ASP A 74 -16.93 37.46 -27.97
C ASP A 74 -17.09 36.22 -28.86
N GLY A 75 -17.01 35.01 -28.27
CA GLY A 75 -17.09 33.74 -28.99
C GLY A 75 -15.75 33.21 -29.50
N SER A 76 -14.65 33.93 -29.30
CA SER A 76 -13.31 33.45 -29.68
C SER A 76 -12.84 32.27 -28.81
N GLN A 77 -11.96 31.43 -29.36
CA GLN A 77 -11.33 30.29 -28.68
C GLN A 77 -9.80 30.43 -28.77
N PRO A 78 -9.17 31.18 -27.84
CA PRO A 78 -7.74 31.52 -27.92
C PRO A 78 -6.81 30.30 -27.93
N LEU A 79 -7.26 29.20 -27.34
CA LEU A 79 -6.50 27.95 -27.25
C LEU A 79 -6.83 26.95 -28.36
N GLY A 80 -7.71 27.30 -29.30
CA GLY A 80 -8.00 26.51 -30.50
C GLY A 80 -8.52 25.10 -30.26
N ARG A 81 -9.05 24.78 -29.06
CA ARG A 81 -9.41 23.42 -28.64
C ARG A 81 -8.25 22.42 -28.72
N ASP A 82 -7.02 22.92 -28.59
CA ASP A 82 -5.81 22.10 -28.54
C ASP A 82 -5.41 21.84 -27.08
N PRO A 83 -5.47 20.59 -26.59
CA PRO A 83 -5.02 20.25 -25.24
C PRO A 83 -3.57 20.67 -24.94
N HIS A 84 -2.68 20.72 -25.94
CA HIS A 84 -1.32 21.23 -25.71
C HIS A 84 -1.32 22.71 -25.34
N MET A 85 -2.16 23.52 -25.98
CA MET A 85 -2.35 24.92 -25.62
C MET A 85 -3.04 25.05 -24.25
N GLY A 86 -3.98 24.15 -23.92
CA GLY A 86 -4.56 24.03 -22.58
C GLY A 86 -3.52 23.75 -21.49
N GLN A 87 -2.53 22.89 -21.76
CA GLN A 87 -1.42 22.63 -20.86
C GLN A 87 -0.53 23.87 -20.68
N GLN A 88 -0.18 24.55 -21.79
CA GLN A 88 0.66 25.75 -21.76
C GLN A 88 0.01 26.92 -21.01
N ALA A 89 -1.32 26.98 -20.97
CA ALA A 89 -2.05 27.97 -20.19
C ALA A 89 -1.92 27.79 -18.67
N ARG A 90 -1.37 26.66 -18.18
CA ARG A 90 -1.17 26.42 -16.74
C ARG A 90 -0.07 27.33 -16.20
N THR A 91 -0.43 28.17 -15.23
CA THR A 91 0.50 29.12 -14.58
C THR A 91 1.07 28.61 -13.26
N GLY A 92 0.59 27.47 -12.76
CA GLY A 92 1.03 26.85 -11.50
C GLY A 92 -0.14 26.29 -10.70
N ASN A 93 0.06 26.14 -9.40
CA ASN A 93 -0.98 25.78 -8.44
C ASN A 93 -1.15 26.85 -7.37
N VAL A 94 -2.35 26.92 -6.77
CA VAL A 94 -2.72 27.90 -5.73
C VAL A 94 -2.94 27.24 -4.37
N GLY A 95 -2.28 26.08 -4.16
CA GLY A 95 -2.38 25.26 -2.96
C GLY A 95 -3.60 24.34 -2.95
N ALA A 96 -3.78 23.66 -1.81
CA ALA A 96 -4.84 22.69 -1.64
C ALA A 96 -6.22 23.33 -1.40
N ASN A 97 -7.29 22.64 -1.80
CA ASN A 97 -8.66 22.88 -1.36
C ASN A 97 -8.94 22.19 0.00
N HIS A 98 -10.21 22.18 0.42
CA HIS A 98 -10.64 21.59 1.69
C HIS A 98 -10.53 20.05 1.76
N THR A 99 -10.44 19.36 0.61
CA THR A 99 -10.19 17.91 0.55
C THR A 99 -8.69 17.56 0.49
N GLY A 100 -7.82 18.58 0.43
CA GLY A 100 -6.38 18.39 0.28
C GLY A 100 -5.91 18.30 -1.17
N HIS A 101 -6.81 18.40 -2.16
CA HIS A 101 -6.44 18.37 -3.58
C HIS A 101 -5.78 19.68 -3.99
N ILE A 102 -4.65 19.59 -4.68
CA ILE A 102 -3.95 20.75 -5.24
C ILE A 102 -4.76 21.33 -6.39
N ILE A 103 -5.05 22.64 -6.32
CA ILE A 103 -5.80 23.36 -7.35
C ILE A 103 -4.84 24.03 -8.32
N ASP A 104 -4.99 23.70 -9.60
CA ASP A 104 -4.23 24.31 -10.67
C ASP A 104 -4.90 25.57 -11.19
N ARG A 105 -4.08 26.58 -11.49
CA ARG A 105 -4.53 27.84 -12.09
C ARG A 105 -4.07 27.93 -13.53
N TYR A 106 -5.02 28.16 -14.42
CA TYR A 106 -4.81 28.43 -15.83
C TYR A 106 -5.18 29.88 -16.14
N VAL A 107 -4.48 30.49 -17.09
CA VAL A 107 -4.78 31.84 -17.57
C VAL A 107 -5.01 31.79 -19.07
N VAL A 108 -6.18 32.25 -19.51
CA VAL A 108 -6.55 32.32 -20.93
C VAL A 108 -6.63 33.79 -21.34
N ALA A 109 -5.87 34.18 -22.36
CA ALA A 109 -5.90 35.53 -22.89
C ALA A 109 -7.13 35.72 -23.80
N CYS A 110 -8.16 36.39 -23.31
CA CYS A 110 -9.32 36.79 -24.09
C CYS A 110 -9.22 38.26 -24.55
N PRO A 111 -9.95 38.67 -25.60
CA PRO A 111 -9.98 40.07 -26.03
C PRO A 111 -10.45 41.05 -24.95
N GLU A 112 -11.31 40.61 -24.04
CA GLU A 112 -11.75 41.39 -22.87
C GLU A 112 -10.76 41.42 -21.69
N GLY A 113 -9.66 40.66 -21.78
CA GLY A 113 -8.65 40.53 -20.72
C GLY A 113 -8.32 39.08 -20.36
N GLU A 114 -7.37 38.91 -19.46
CA GLU A 114 -6.99 37.59 -18.95
C GLU A 114 -8.12 36.98 -18.10
N VAL A 115 -8.36 35.69 -18.31
CA VAL A 115 -9.34 34.92 -17.56
C VAL A 115 -8.64 33.82 -16.79
N GLU A 116 -8.78 33.83 -15.48
CA GLU A 116 -8.32 32.74 -14.63
C GLU A 116 -9.33 31.59 -14.60
N ILE A 117 -8.82 30.37 -14.69
CA ILE A 117 -9.58 29.12 -14.56
C ILE A 117 -8.90 28.24 -13.52
N TYR A 118 -9.68 27.82 -12.53
CA TYR A 118 -9.22 26.98 -11.42
C TYR A 118 -9.73 25.55 -11.61
N VAL A 119 -8.82 24.58 -11.57
CA VAL A 119 -9.13 23.17 -11.85
C VAL A 119 -8.65 22.28 -10.70
N ASP A 120 -9.55 21.46 -10.17
CA ASP A 120 -9.19 20.34 -9.31
C ASP A 120 -9.00 19.12 -10.21
N MET A 121 -7.74 18.78 -10.46
CA MET A 121 -7.35 17.67 -11.34
C MET A 121 -7.77 16.30 -10.79
N TYR A 122 -8.14 16.22 -9.51
CA TYR A 122 -8.49 14.99 -8.81
C TYR A 122 -9.92 14.99 -8.25
N GLY A 123 -10.68 16.05 -8.48
CA GLY A 123 -12.00 16.24 -7.87
C GLY A 123 -13.13 15.45 -8.52
N CYS A 124 -12.85 14.59 -9.52
CA CYS A 124 -13.87 13.71 -10.09
C CYS A 124 -13.87 12.33 -9.41
N ASP A 125 -15.03 11.68 -9.32
CA ASP A 125 -15.20 10.36 -8.68
C ASP A 125 -14.20 9.30 -9.14
N ALA A 126 -13.87 9.26 -10.44
CA ALA A 126 -12.94 8.29 -10.98
C ALA A 126 -11.49 8.55 -10.53
N ALA A 127 -11.10 9.82 -10.41
CA ALA A 127 -9.79 10.21 -9.92
C ALA A 127 -9.69 9.99 -8.41
N GLU A 128 -10.73 10.33 -7.64
CA GLU A 128 -10.80 10.05 -6.20
C GLU A 128 -10.66 8.56 -5.90
N LYS A 129 -11.40 7.70 -6.61
CA LYS A 129 -11.26 6.24 -6.49
C LYS A 129 -9.86 5.76 -6.79
N ARG A 130 -9.21 6.33 -7.81
CA ARG A 130 -7.81 5.99 -8.15
C ARG A 130 -6.84 6.43 -7.05
N LEU A 131 -6.99 7.64 -6.52
CA LEU A 131 -6.18 8.13 -5.42
C LEU A 131 -6.37 7.29 -4.15
N GLU A 132 -7.60 6.86 -3.87
CA GLU A 132 -7.89 5.93 -2.78
C GLU A 132 -7.20 4.58 -3.00
N GLN A 133 -7.27 4.01 -4.21
CA GLN A 133 -6.55 2.79 -4.57
C GLN A 133 -5.03 2.93 -4.43
N MET A 134 -4.45 4.07 -4.85
CA MET A 134 -3.03 4.35 -4.71
C MET A 134 -2.63 4.51 -3.24
N ARG A 135 -3.40 5.27 -2.46
CA ARG A 135 -3.18 5.43 -1.02
C ARG A 135 -3.26 4.10 -0.29
N ASP A 136 -4.19 3.25 -0.70
CA ASP A 136 -4.34 1.90 -0.18
C ASP A 136 -3.18 0.98 -0.58
N ALA A 137 -2.56 1.21 -1.76
CA ALA A 137 -1.37 0.51 -2.19
C ALA A 137 -0.12 0.96 -1.40
N ASP A 138 0.02 2.27 -1.16
CA ASP A 138 1.14 2.85 -0.42
C ASP A 138 1.06 2.57 1.09
N ASN A 139 -0.17 2.49 1.63
CA ASN A 139 -0.42 2.11 3.00
C ASN A 139 -1.51 1.01 3.05
N PRO A 140 -1.12 -0.28 2.96
CA PRO A 140 -2.07 -1.39 3.00
C PRO A 140 -2.84 -1.48 4.32
N PHE A 141 -2.42 -0.76 5.37
CA PHE A 141 -3.06 -0.79 6.69
C PHE A 141 -4.13 0.28 6.86
N GLY A 142 -4.14 1.33 6.03
CA GLY A 142 -5.03 2.47 6.20
C GLY A 142 -4.63 3.37 7.40
N PRO A 143 -5.45 4.37 7.76
CA PRO A 143 -5.14 5.25 8.88
C PRO A 143 -5.21 4.48 10.22
N PRO A 144 -4.22 4.65 11.13
CA PRO A 144 -4.28 4.07 12.47
C PRO A 144 -5.44 4.67 13.29
N GLY A 145 -5.97 3.92 14.27
CA GLY A 145 -6.98 4.43 15.20
C GLY A 145 -8.42 4.44 14.70
N LYS A 146 -8.68 4.00 13.46
CA LYS A 146 -10.05 3.87 12.92
C LYS A 146 -10.41 2.41 12.76
N ALA A 147 -11.65 2.08 13.12
CA ALA A 147 -12.22 0.77 12.86
C ALA A 147 -12.30 0.52 11.35
N LEU A 148 -11.90 -0.67 10.91
CA LEU A 148 -11.91 -1.08 9.52
C LEU A 148 -12.98 -2.14 9.25
N PRO A 149 -13.59 -2.15 8.05
CA PRO A 149 -14.52 -3.19 7.69
C PRO A 149 -13.81 -4.54 7.60
N ARG A 150 -14.52 -5.61 7.96
CA ARG A 150 -14.00 -6.98 8.03
C ARG A 150 -13.18 -7.43 6.80
N PRO A 151 -13.63 -7.19 5.54
CA PRO A 151 -12.82 -7.55 4.37
C PRO A 151 -11.46 -6.85 4.32
N ARG A 152 -11.36 -5.61 4.80
CA ARG A 152 -10.09 -4.88 4.87
C ARG A 152 -9.16 -5.47 5.92
N LEU A 153 -9.69 -5.84 7.09
CA LEU A 153 -8.90 -6.53 8.12
C LEU A 153 -8.32 -7.84 7.57
N LEU A 154 -9.11 -8.66 6.88
CA LEU A 154 -8.62 -9.90 6.26
C LEU A 154 -7.52 -9.65 5.21
N ALA A 155 -7.63 -8.58 4.42
CA ALA A 155 -6.57 -8.19 3.50
C ALA A 155 -5.28 -7.81 4.24
N ILE A 156 -5.39 -7.09 5.36
CA ILE A 156 -4.25 -6.75 6.23
C ILE A 156 -3.60 -8.00 6.83
N ALA A 157 -4.38 -8.97 7.31
CA ALA A 157 -3.85 -10.25 7.79
C ALA A 157 -3.06 -11.00 6.70
N SER A 158 -3.55 -10.97 5.45
CA SER A 158 -2.81 -11.53 4.31
C SER A 158 -1.48 -10.82 4.06
N VAL A 159 -1.44 -9.49 4.21
CA VAL A 159 -0.18 -8.72 4.11
C VAL A 159 0.79 -9.12 5.22
N PHE A 160 0.34 -9.23 6.47
CA PHE A 160 1.18 -9.69 7.59
C PHE A 160 1.81 -11.06 7.34
N LYS A 161 1.02 -12.02 6.84
CA LYS A 161 1.51 -13.36 6.48
C LYS A 161 2.56 -13.31 5.37
N LYS A 162 2.29 -12.59 4.28
CA LYS A 162 3.26 -12.41 3.18
C LYS A 162 4.57 -11.78 3.66
N MET A 163 4.48 -10.83 4.60
CA MET A 163 5.67 -10.23 5.19
C MET A 163 6.50 -11.26 5.96
N ALA A 164 5.86 -12.12 6.76
CA ALA A 164 6.52 -13.19 7.50
C ALA A 164 7.08 -14.31 6.59
N GLU A 165 6.42 -14.59 5.46
CA GLU A 165 6.91 -15.53 4.46
C GLU A 165 8.18 -15.04 3.75
N ALA A 166 8.33 -13.72 3.58
CA ALA A 166 9.46 -13.09 2.91
C ALA A 166 10.05 -11.93 3.74
N PRO A 167 10.66 -12.20 4.92
CA PRO A 167 11.00 -11.18 5.89
C PRO A 167 12.12 -10.24 5.44
N LEU A 168 12.94 -10.65 4.47
CA LEU A 168 14.00 -9.84 3.85
C LEU A 168 13.55 -9.08 2.60
N SER A 169 12.30 -9.25 2.15
CA SER A 169 11.79 -8.49 1.00
C SER A 169 11.84 -6.98 1.28
N THR A 170 11.97 -6.18 0.21
CA THR A 170 11.93 -4.71 0.33
C THR A 170 10.62 -4.25 0.97
N ALA A 171 9.49 -4.80 0.53
CA ALA A 171 8.17 -4.51 1.12
C ALA A 171 8.13 -4.81 2.62
N SER A 172 8.62 -5.97 3.06
CA SER A 172 8.66 -6.30 4.49
C SER A 172 9.50 -5.32 5.29
N ARG A 173 10.69 -4.97 4.82
CA ARG A 173 11.61 -4.06 5.51
C ARG A 173 11.05 -2.63 5.59
N GLU A 174 10.40 -2.16 4.54
CA GLU A 174 9.80 -0.82 4.49
C GLU A 174 8.53 -0.74 5.35
N HIS A 175 7.70 -1.79 5.37
CA HIS A 175 6.40 -1.73 6.02
C HIS A 175 6.33 -2.30 7.44
N ILE A 176 7.33 -3.04 7.94
CA ILE A 176 7.25 -3.68 9.27
C ILE A 176 7.00 -2.68 10.41
N GLY A 177 7.65 -1.51 10.39
CA GLY A 177 7.41 -0.47 11.39
C GLY A 177 6.00 0.10 11.32
N HIS A 178 5.50 0.36 10.11
CA HIS A 178 4.13 0.84 9.88
C HIS A 178 3.09 -0.20 10.30
N ALA A 179 3.34 -1.48 10.01
CA ALA A 179 2.47 -2.58 10.38
C ALA A 179 2.32 -2.72 11.90
N VAL A 180 3.44 -2.73 12.64
CA VAL A 180 3.43 -2.79 14.11
C VAL A 180 2.78 -1.55 14.72
N GLY A 181 3.08 -0.36 14.20
CA GLY A 181 2.44 0.88 14.63
C GLY A 181 0.93 0.86 14.42
N TRP A 182 0.48 0.33 13.27
CA TRP A 182 -0.94 0.18 12.98
C TRP A 182 -1.62 -0.82 13.91
N VAL A 183 -1.04 -2.01 14.12
CA VAL A 183 -1.57 -3.01 15.07
C VAL A 183 -1.72 -2.41 16.47
N SER A 184 -0.73 -1.64 16.92
CA SER A 184 -0.74 -1.01 18.25
C SER A 184 -1.80 0.07 18.41
N ALA A 185 -2.20 0.72 17.31
CA ALA A 185 -3.20 1.78 17.31
C ALA A 185 -4.58 1.32 16.83
N SER A 186 -4.72 0.08 16.36
CA SER A 186 -5.96 -0.43 15.80
C SER A 186 -6.99 -0.67 16.91
N PRO A 187 -8.23 -0.14 16.79
CA PRO A 187 -9.29 -0.47 17.75
C PRO A 187 -9.87 -1.88 17.52
N ASP A 188 -9.58 -2.49 16.36
CA ASP A 188 -10.16 -3.77 15.95
C ASP A 188 -9.38 -4.99 16.46
N ILE A 189 -8.17 -4.78 16.99
CA ILE A 189 -7.24 -5.86 17.36
C ILE A 189 -6.59 -5.48 18.69
N GLN A 190 -6.49 -6.45 19.60
CA GLN A 190 -5.80 -6.26 20.88
C GLN A 190 -4.73 -7.33 21.04
N VAL A 191 -3.55 -7.07 20.44
CA VAL A 191 -2.40 -7.94 20.63
C VAL A 191 -1.76 -7.64 21.98
N ARG A 192 -1.99 -8.52 22.95
CA ARG A 192 -1.31 -8.49 24.24
C ARG A 192 -0.32 -9.63 24.32
N LEU A 193 0.97 -9.35 24.16
CA LEU A 193 1.98 -10.41 24.24
C LEU A 193 2.31 -10.78 25.70
N CYS A 194 2.58 -12.06 25.95
CA CYS A 194 3.04 -12.51 27.27
C CYS A 194 4.39 -11.86 27.66
N PRO A 195 4.68 -11.67 28.96
CA PRO A 195 5.92 -11.06 29.43
C PRO A 195 7.20 -11.70 28.87
N PHE A 196 7.18 -13.00 28.59
CA PHE A 196 8.29 -13.70 27.93
C PHE A 196 8.76 -13.01 26.64
N PHE A 197 7.85 -12.45 25.82
CA PHE A 197 8.22 -11.72 24.60
C PHE A 197 9.01 -10.44 24.90
N ARG A 198 8.81 -9.82 26.06
CA ARG A 198 9.61 -8.68 26.50
C ARG A 198 11.00 -9.12 26.92
N ASP A 199 11.07 -10.17 27.73
CA ASP A 199 12.34 -10.73 28.21
C ASP A 199 13.19 -11.26 27.04
N PHE A 200 12.52 -11.67 25.95
CA PHE A 200 13.10 -12.02 24.66
C PHE A 200 13.77 -10.84 23.93
N ILE A 201 13.23 -9.62 24.02
CA ILE A 201 13.79 -8.41 23.36
C ILE A 201 14.92 -7.80 24.18
N ASP A 202 14.69 -7.67 25.48
CA ASP A 202 15.58 -6.92 26.36
C ASP A 202 16.79 -7.74 26.78
N GLY A 203 16.67 -9.08 26.72
CA GLY A 203 17.59 -9.97 27.42
C GLY A 203 17.68 -9.59 28.91
N PRO A 204 18.60 -10.21 29.67
CA PRO A 204 18.87 -9.75 31.03
C PRO A 204 19.56 -8.37 31.08
N ASN A 205 19.96 -7.81 29.93
CA ASN A 205 20.69 -6.55 29.84
C ASN A 205 20.13 -5.64 28.72
N PRO A 206 19.52 -4.49 29.05
CA PRO A 206 18.93 -3.57 28.06
C PRO A 206 19.92 -3.09 26.98
N LYS A 207 21.23 -3.11 27.25
CA LYS A 207 22.29 -2.77 26.29
C LYS A 207 22.54 -3.87 25.24
N SER A 208 21.95 -5.04 25.43
CA SER A 208 22.07 -6.21 24.55
C SER A 208 20.90 -6.36 23.58
N ARG A 209 20.00 -5.36 23.50
CA ARG A 209 18.95 -5.30 22.47
C ARG A 209 19.59 -5.44 21.09
N SER A 210 19.54 -6.65 20.58
CA SER A 210 19.96 -6.95 19.22
C SER A 210 18.87 -6.47 18.29
N GLY A 211 19.24 -5.91 17.12
CA GLY A 211 18.26 -5.62 16.07
C GLY A 211 17.43 -6.86 15.70
N ALA A 212 18.02 -8.05 15.90
CA ALA A 212 17.37 -9.35 15.79
C ALA A 212 16.14 -9.51 16.69
N GLY A 213 16.27 -9.27 17.99
CA GLY A 213 15.15 -9.39 18.93
C GLY A 213 13.98 -8.48 18.57
N THR A 214 14.28 -7.24 18.15
CA THR A 214 13.25 -6.27 17.71
C THR A 214 12.50 -6.75 16.47
N ILE A 215 13.20 -7.28 15.46
CA ILE A 215 12.57 -7.81 14.24
C ILE A 215 11.68 -9.01 14.57
N LEU A 216 12.18 -9.94 15.38
CA LEU A 216 11.43 -11.14 15.75
C LEU A 216 10.20 -10.82 16.60
N LEU A 217 10.28 -9.84 17.51
CA LEU A 217 9.10 -9.34 18.21
C LEU A 217 8.09 -8.74 17.24
N ALA A 218 8.53 -7.91 16.30
CA ALA A 218 7.64 -7.30 15.34
C ALA A 218 6.83 -8.37 14.60
N TYR A 219 7.49 -9.44 14.13
CA TYR A 219 6.79 -10.56 13.51
C TYR A 219 5.91 -11.38 14.47
N ALA A 220 6.27 -11.48 15.75
CA ALA A 220 5.36 -12.06 16.74
C ALA A 220 4.07 -11.25 16.88
N ILE A 221 4.17 -9.92 16.91
CA ILE A 221 3.01 -9.02 16.95
C ILE A 221 2.16 -9.21 15.68
N LEU A 222 2.79 -9.22 14.50
CA LEU A 222 2.07 -9.37 13.23
C LEU A 222 1.41 -10.74 13.09
N GLY A 223 2.06 -11.82 13.53
CA GLY A 223 1.49 -13.18 13.55
C GLY A 223 0.28 -13.28 14.46
N ALA A 224 0.39 -12.76 15.69
CA ALA A 224 -0.72 -12.73 16.64
C ALA A 224 -1.89 -11.86 16.12
N ALA A 225 -1.58 -10.70 15.53
CA ALA A 225 -2.59 -9.84 14.91
C ALA A 225 -3.31 -10.52 13.75
N ALA A 226 -2.56 -11.17 12.84
CA ALA A 226 -3.13 -11.92 11.72
C ALA A 226 -4.08 -13.02 12.21
N TYR A 227 -3.69 -13.75 13.26
CA TYR A 227 -4.53 -14.78 13.87
C TYR A 227 -5.82 -14.22 14.48
N GLN A 228 -5.73 -13.17 15.30
CA GLN A 228 -6.91 -12.51 15.89
C GLN A 228 -7.84 -11.94 14.82
N ILE A 229 -7.28 -11.36 13.76
CA ILE A 229 -8.07 -10.96 12.61
C ILE A 229 -8.79 -12.18 12.07
N GLU A 230 -8.11 -13.24 11.66
CA GLU A 230 -8.79 -14.36 11.00
C GLU A 230 -9.80 -15.08 11.90
N SER A 231 -9.54 -15.13 13.20
CA SER A 231 -10.30 -15.91 14.18
C SER A 231 -10.64 -15.12 15.45
N PRO A 232 -11.59 -14.15 15.38
CA PRO A 232 -11.81 -13.17 16.45
C PRO A 232 -12.45 -13.72 17.74
N LEU A 233 -12.91 -14.97 17.75
CA LEU A 233 -13.59 -15.60 18.89
C LEU A 233 -12.74 -16.67 19.60
N LEU A 234 -11.48 -16.84 19.21
CA LEU A 234 -10.59 -17.86 19.78
C LEU A 234 -9.85 -17.38 21.02
N ASP A 235 -9.26 -18.34 21.73
CA ASP A 235 -8.51 -18.11 22.97
C ASP A 235 -7.36 -17.12 22.70
N PRO A 236 -7.21 -16.04 23.50
CA PRO A 236 -6.06 -15.15 23.43
C PRO A 236 -4.70 -15.87 23.44
N MET A 237 -4.62 -17.05 24.09
CA MET A 237 -3.43 -17.89 24.11
C MET A 237 -3.07 -18.43 22.72
N ASP A 238 -4.06 -18.81 21.89
CA ASP A 238 -3.78 -19.28 20.54
C ASP A 238 -3.13 -18.18 19.68
N ALA A 239 -3.54 -16.93 19.88
CA ALA A 239 -2.90 -15.80 19.22
C ALA A 239 -1.42 -15.64 19.65
N GLN A 240 -1.10 -15.95 20.92
CA GLN A 240 0.29 -15.96 21.39
C GLN A 240 1.10 -17.05 20.72
N VAL A 241 0.53 -18.25 20.61
CA VAL A 241 1.18 -19.38 19.93
C VAL A 241 1.42 -19.04 18.45
N ALA A 242 0.43 -18.49 17.77
CA ALA A 242 0.55 -18.06 16.38
C ALA A 242 1.63 -16.97 16.20
N GLY A 243 1.68 -16.00 17.12
CA GLY A 243 2.75 -15.00 17.14
C GLY A 243 4.14 -15.61 17.34
N LEU A 244 4.29 -16.49 18.33
CA LEU A 244 5.56 -17.15 18.61
C LEU A 244 6.02 -18.01 17.43
N GLN A 245 5.11 -18.78 16.84
CA GLN A 245 5.37 -19.59 15.66
C GLN A 245 5.85 -18.73 14.48
N THR A 246 5.15 -17.62 14.22
CA THR A 246 5.55 -16.68 13.16
C THR A 246 6.97 -16.13 13.38
N ALA A 247 7.34 -15.82 14.63
CA ALA A 247 8.68 -15.35 14.95
C ALA A 247 9.74 -16.44 14.74
N VAL A 248 9.46 -17.69 15.10
CA VAL A 248 10.38 -18.81 14.86
C VAL A 248 10.54 -19.09 13.36
N ASP A 249 9.46 -19.09 12.58
CA ASP A 249 9.50 -19.23 11.12
C ASP A 249 10.36 -18.15 10.47
N VAL A 250 10.19 -16.90 10.89
CA VAL A 250 11.00 -15.77 10.41
C VAL A 250 12.46 -15.93 10.83
N TYR A 251 12.72 -16.36 12.07
CA TYR A 251 14.08 -16.61 12.53
C TYR A 251 14.79 -17.65 11.68
N ARG A 252 14.15 -18.79 11.35
CA ARG A 252 14.73 -19.81 10.47
C ARG A 252 15.12 -19.21 9.12
N LYS A 253 14.22 -18.47 8.48
CA LYS A 253 14.49 -17.80 7.19
C LYS A 253 15.70 -16.87 7.27
N LEU A 254 15.72 -16.00 8.29
CA LEU A 254 16.81 -15.04 8.48
C LEU A 254 18.16 -15.71 8.77
N ARG A 255 18.16 -16.80 9.56
CA ARG A 255 19.34 -17.61 9.86
C ARG A 255 19.85 -18.32 8.60
N ASP A 256 18.97 -18.99 7.88
CA ASP A 256 19.31 -19.85 6.75
C ASP A 256 19.80 -19.04 5.53
N GLU A 257 19.32 -17.81 5.37
CA GLU A 257 19.83 -16.84 4.36
C GLU A 257 21.13 -16.14 4.78
N GLY A 258 21.73 -16.53 5.92
CA GLY A 258 23.00 -15.97 6.41
C GLY A 258 22.89 -14.56 6.98
N GLY A 259 21.68 -14.05 7.17
CA GLY A 259 21.42 -12.72 7.71
C GLY A 259 21.53 -12.64 9.23
N PHE A 260 21.46 -13.78 9.94
CA PHE A 260 21.38 -13.84 11.40
C PHE A 260 22.34 -14.86 12.00
N SER A 261 23.07 -14.45 13.04
CA SER A 261 23.80 -15.39 13.91
C SER A 261 22.82 -16.21 14.76
N PRO A 262 23.15 -17.48 15.08
CA PRO A 262 22.30 -18.29 15.94
C PRO A 262 21.99 -17.63 17.28
N VAL A 263 20.71 -17.58 17.65
CA VAL A 263 20.23 -17.04 18.93
C VAL A 263 19.79 -18.23 19.79
N PRO A 264 20.47 -18.54 20.91
CA PRO A 264 20.25 -19.79 21.66
C PRO A 264 18.79 -20.04 22.09
N VAL A 265 18.06 -18.99 22.47
CA VAL A 265 16.64 -19.11 22.82
C VAL A 265 15.79 -19.45 21.59
N MET A 266 16.10 -18.91 20.42
CA MET A 266 15.38 -19.23 19.18
C MET A 266 15.71 -20.62 18.68
N GLU A 267 16.95 -21.09 18.80
CA GLU A 267 17.32 -22.49 18.50
C GLU A 267 16.54 -23.48 19.38
N LYS A 268 16.34 -23.13 20.67
CA LYS A 268 15.50 -23.92 21.57
C LYS A 268 14.03 -23.91 21.15
N LEU A 269 13.49 -22.75 20.79
CA LEU A 269 12.09 -22.61 20.36
C LEU A 269 11.84 -23.30 19.02
N ASP A 270 12.77 -23.20 18.08
CA ASP A 270 12.78 -23.91 16.79
C ASP A 270 12.63 -25.42 17.01
N LYS A 271 13.44 -25.98 17.90
CA LYS A 271 13.34 -27.40 18.27
C LYS A 271 11.98 -27.73 18.90
N VAL A 272 11.51 -26.94 19.85
CA VAL A 272 10.22 -27.15 20.53
C VAL A 272 9.05 -27.12 19.54
N GLU A 273 9.09 -26.21 18.56
CA GLU A 273 8.08 -26.14 17.51
C GLU A 273 8.15 -27.33 16.56
N SER A 274 9.36 -27.75 16.16
CA SER A 274 9.54 -28.94 15.31
C SER A 274 9.01 -30.23 15.97
N ASP A 275 9.00 -30.28 17.30
CA ASP A 275 8.42 -31.35 18.11
C ASP A 275 6.89 -31.22 18.28
N GLY A 276 6.27 -30.16 17.77
CA GLY A 276 4.84 -29.87 17.91
C GLY A 276 4.42 -29.44 19.32
N LYS A 277 5.36 -28.96 20.15
CA LYS A 277 5.15 -28.68 21.59
C LYS A 277 5.14 -27.19 21.93
N LEU A 278 4.99 -26.31 20.93
CA LEU A 278 5.10 -24.87 21.15
C LEU A 278 4.01 -24.33 22.07
N ALA A 279 2.77 -24.79 21.91
CA ALA A 279 1.64 -24.39 22.77
C ALA A 279 1.87 -24.80 24.24
N ASP A 280 2.18 -26.08 24.49
CA ASP A 280 2.47 -26.59 25.83
C ASP A 280 3.66 -25.86 26.47
N TRP A 281 4.70 -25.59 25.68
CA TRP A 281 5.85 -24.85 26.13
C TRP A 281 5.47 -23.43 26.54
N LEU A 282 4.66 -22.73 25.73
CA LEU A 282 4.24 -21.37 26.02
C LEU A 282 3.31 -21.32 27.24
N ALA A 283 2.37 -22.25 27.36
CA ALA A 283 1.51 -22.36 28.54
C ALA A 283 2.32 -22.55 29.84
N LYS A 284 3.42 -23.31 29.77
CA LYS A 284 4.30 -23.56 30.92
C LYS A 284 5.27 -22.42 31.24
N ASN A 285 5.75 -21.68 30.24
CA ASN A 285 6.89 -20.75 30.39
C ASN A 285 6.53 -19.27 30.12
N GLY A 286 5.39 -18.98 29.49
CA GLY A 286 5.06 -17.65 29.00
C GLY A 286 4.64 -16.65 30.08
N ASP A 287 4.18 -17.14 31.24
CA ASP A 287 3.60 -16.34 32.33
C ASP A 287 2.58 -15.31 31.82
N CYS A 288 1.64 -15.76 30.98
CA CYS A 288 0.72 -14.89 30.27
C CYS A 288 -0.36 -14.24 31.16
N GLY A 289 -0.38 -14.60 32.46
CA GLY A 289 -1.49 -14.30 33.37
C GLY A 289 -2.79 -15.04 32.98
N PRO A 290 -3.82 -14.94 33.83
CA PRO A 290 -5.19 -15.29 33.46
C PRO A 290 -5.80 -14.27 32.47
#